data_AF-A0A7V9VMG9-F1
#
_entry.id   AF-A0A7V9VMG9-F1
#
_cell.length_a   1.000
_cell.length_b   1.000
_cell.length_c   1.000
_cell.angle_alpha   90.00
_cell.angle_beta   90.00
_cell.angle_gamma   90.00
#
_symmetry.space_group_name_H-M   'P 1'
#
loop_
_entity.id
_entity.type
_entity.pdbx_description
1 polymer ?
#
loop_
_entity_poly.entity_id
_entity_poly.type
_entity_poly.pdbx_seq_one_letter_code
_entity_poly.pdbx_strand_id
1 'polypeptide(L)'
;MTRNTAALAAVSAICLSLIAAPASSASTAPAEFEITAPDRVLGSVTTANRGTVSEPIAAPADFTMLGFLWNDGSDPAIAVRVSEDGEVWSTWTPVPTQPDGGPEPGSGERRRASKSNSVSSPVWAGESRFLQYRTAQSAPGMRIHFINTEALAKPAASSGFIDEPGDPIDDPDVDAPRGEEQAAGEEEDPPRHPRNEDEDEKPVKATGKIAKQVIARKKWDRGNDCKPRRKSREGDFEGAVVHHTVNANDYSRNESADMVLGICRFHRNGNGWDDIGYNFVVDKYGQIFEGRAGGLSRSNIGAHAVGFNEQTAGVANLGTFEKDEQSKDALKTEAALIEELGRIHDFKPDDKVKLVSGGGSGNRYPKGKKVKLNTISGHKDAGQTDCPGSKLYGQLKKLRKLAR
;
A
#
# COMPACT_ATOMS: atom_id res chain seq x y z
N MET A 1 -69.45 -38.01 -45.83
CA MET A 1 -68.16 -38.54 -46.32
C MET A 1 -67.46 -37.40 -47.05
N THR A 2 -66.65 -36.62 -46.31
CA THR A 2 -65.16 -36.53 -46.41
C THR A 2 -64.73 -35.65 -47.59
N ARG A 3 -64.52 -34.34 -47.40
CA ARG A 3 -63.38 -33.60 -46.79
C ARG A 3 -62.19 -33.37 -47.75
N ASN A 4 -61.86 -32.07 -47.84
CA ASN A 4 -60.54 -31.43 -48.01
C ASN A 4 -59.89 -31.36 -49.40
N THR A 5 -60.02 -30.19 -50.02
CA THR A 5 -59.02 -29.55 -50.87
C THR A 5 -57.83 -29.08 -50.02
N ALA A 6 -56.64 -29.58 -50.30
CA ALA A 6 -55.39 -29.09 -49.71
C ALA A 6 -54.51 -28.49 -50.82
N ALA A 7 -54.35 -27.17 -50.77
CA ALA A 7 -53.17 -26.48 -51.27
C ALA A 7 -52.23 -26.24 -50.09
N LEU A 8 -50.92 -26.43 -50.24
CA LEU A 8 -49.90 -25.41 -49.95
C LEU A 8 -48.46 -25.96 -50.05
N ALA A 9 -47.63 -25.13 -50.69
CA ALA A 9 -46.25 -24.76 -50.36
C ALA A 9 -45.14 -25.83 -50.38
N ALA A 10 -44.32 -25.74 -51.44
CA ALA A 10 -42.95 -26.21 -51.45
C ALA A 10 -42.11 -25.43 -50.42
N VAL A 11 -41.42 -26.15 -49.54
CA VAL A 11 -40.45 -25.59 -48.59
C VAL A 11 -39.09 -25.55 -49.27
N SER A 12 -38.66 -24.37 -49.71
CA SER A 12 -37.27 -24.10 -50.07
C SER A 12 -36.43 -24.06 -48.79
N ALA A 13 -35.46 -24.97 -48.68
CA ALA A 13 -34.43 -24.93 -47.65
C ALA A 13 -33.49 -23.74 -47.93
N ILE A 14 -33.68 -22.65 -47.17
CA ILE A 14 -32.73 -21.54 -47.12
C ILE A 14 -31.61 -21.98 -46.16
N CYS A 15 -30.42 -22.27 -46.69
CA CYS A 15 -29.20 -22.34 -45.89
C CYS A 15 -28.88 -20.94 -45.37
N LEU A 16 -29.20 -20.67 -44.10
CA LEU A 16 -28.63 -19.54 -43.38
C LEU A 16 -27.14 -19.85 -43.14
N SER A 17 -26.27 -19.21 -43.90
CA SER A 17 -24.87 -19.05 -43.53
C SER A 17 -24.82 -18.26 -42.22
N LEU A 18 -24.42 -18.92 -41.13
CA LEU A 18 -24.02 -18.28 -39.90
C LEU A 18 -22.79 -17.41 -40.21
N ILE A 19 -23.01 -16.12 -40.40
CA ILE A 19 -21.93 -15.13 -40.33
C ILE A 19 -21.52 -15.12 -38.86
N ALA A 20 -20.40 -15.76 -38.56
CA ALA A 20 -19.75 -15.63 -37.27
C ALA A 20 -19.48 -14.14 -37.05
N ALA A 21 -20.14 -13.54 -36.06
CA ALA A 21 -19.78 -12.22 -35.59
C ALA A 21 -18.28 -12.25 -35.23
N PRO A 22 -17.51 -11.20 -35.57
CA PRO A 22 -16.13 -11.13 -35.12
C PRO A 22 -16.15 -11.25 -33.60
N ALA A 23 -15.40 -12.21 -33.06
CA ALA A 23 -15.18 -12.33 -31.63
C ALA A 23 -14.80 -10.93 -31.13
N SER A 24 -15.62 -10.37 -30.23
CA SER A 24 -15.29 -9.13 -29.53
C SER A 24 -13.87 -9.28 -29.04
N SER A 25 -12.98 -8.43 -29.55
CA SER A 25 -11.65 -8.25 -29.00
C SER A 25 -11.88 -7.95 -27.52
N ALA A 26 -11.50 -8.88 -26.65
CA ALA A 26 -11.55 -8.67 -25.22
C ALA A 26 -10.69 -7.45 -24.95
N SER A 27 -11.32 -6.29 -24.77
CA SER A 27 -10.65 -5.10 -24.26
C SER A 27 -10.16 -5.48 -22.87
N THR A 28 -8.87 -5.82 -22.75
CA THR A 28 -8.24 -6.09 -21.46
C THR A 28 -8.37 -4.80 -20.66
N ALA A 29 -9.33 -4.78 -19.75
CA ALA A 29 -9.53 -3.64 -18.88
C ALA A 29 -8.21 -3.30 -18.17
N PRO A 30 -7.88 -2.02 -18.02
CA PRO A 30 -6.64 -1.63 -17.37
C PRO A 30 -6.62 -2.15 -15.93
N ALA A 31 -5.46 -2.63 -15.48
CA ALA A 31 -5.27 -3.14 -14.12
C ALA A 31 -5.37 -2.04 -13.05
N GLU A 32 -5.40 -0.77 -13.46
CA GLU A 32 -5.60 0.38 -12.59
C GLU A 32 -6.34 1.48 -13.36
N PHE A 33 -7.36 2.07 -12.77
CA PHE A 33 -8.21 3.07 -13.41
C PHE A 33 -8.94 3.92 -12.37
N GLU A 34 -9.51 5.03 -12.82
CA GLU A 34 -10.26 5.94 -11.96
C GLU A 34 -11.58 6.34 -12.59
N ILE A 35 -12.57 6.62 -11.74
CA ILE A 35 -13.82 7.26 -12.15
C ILE A 35 -14.09 8.47 -11.27
N THR A 36 -14.88 9.41 -11.78
CA THR A 36 -15.44 10.48 -10.92
C THR A 36 -16.59 9.90 -10.11
N ALA A 37 -16.55 10.09 -8.79
CA ALA A 37 -17.62 9.68 -7.91
C ALA A 37 -18.89 10.49 -8.24
N PRO A 38 -20.07 9.86 -8.41
CA PRO A 38 -21.28 10.59 -8.76
C PRO A 38 -21.70 11.58 -7.66
N ASP A 39 -21.98 12.83 -8.04
CA ASP A 39 -22.46 13.86 -7.10
C ASP A 39 -23.86 13.58 -6.54
N ARG A 40 -24.62 12.66 -7.18
CA ARG A 40 -26.05 12.44 -6.93
C ARG A 40 -26.30 11.14 -6.16
N VAL A 41 -26.72 11.32 -4.91
CA VAL A 41 -27.21 10.29 -4.00
C VAL A 41 -28.74 10.33 -3.99
N LEU A 42 -29.42 9.22 -4.27
CA LEU A 42 -30.85 9.11 -3.98
C LEU A 42 -31.04 8.69 -2.52
N GLY A 43 -31.92 9.42 -1.84
CA GLY A 43 -32.14 9.29 -0.41
C GLY A 43 -32.89 8.02 -0.02
N SER A 44 -32.32 7.29 0.92
CA SER A 44 -33.08 6.71 2.03
C SER A 44 -32.47 7.30 3.30
N VAL A 45 -33.01 8.45 3.74
CA VAL A 45 -32.73 9.00 5.06
C VAL A 45 -33.34 8.03 6.08
N THR A 46 -32.55 7.05 6.52
CA THR A 46 -32.85 6.40 7.80
C THR A 46 -32.38 7.35 8.90
N THR A 47 -33.24 7.59 9.87
CA THR A 47 -33.12 8.60 10.93
C THR A 47 -31.90 8.45 11.86
N ALA A 48 -30.97 7.54 11.56
CA ALA A 48 -29.79 7.21 12.37
C ALA A 48 -28.44 7.63 11.77
N ASN A 49 -28.33 7.97 10.47
CA ASN A 49 -27.04 8.32 9.84
C ASN A 49 -27.16 9.52 8.89
N ARG A 50 -26.55 10.65 9.28
CA ARG A 50 -26.45 11.89 8.47
C ARG A 50 -25.37 11.76 7.39
N GLY A 51 -25.63 10.98 6.35
CA GLY A 51 -24.71 10.85 5.22
C GLY A 51 -25.43 10.49 3.92
N THR A 52 -24.82 10.87 2.80
CA THR A 52 -25.32 10.57 1.46
C THR A 52 -24.72 9.24 0.99
N VAL A 53 -25.55 8.29 0.53
CA VAL A 53 -25.16 6.97 0.00
C VAL A 53 -25.28 6.95 -1.53
N SER A 54 -24.25 6.55 -2.25
CA SER A 54 -24.35 6.42 -3.71
C SER A 54 -25.35 5.34 -4.12
N GLU A 55 -25.94 5.48 -5.32
CA GLU A 55 -26.49 4.31 -6.01
C GLU A 55 -25.40 3.24 -6.20
N PRO A 56 -25.77 1.96 -6.40
CA PRO A 56 -24.83 0.94 -6.84
C PRO A 56 -24.07 1.40 -8.09
N ILE A 57 -22.75 1.43 -7.99
CA ILE A 57 -21.87 1.83 -9.09
C ILE A 57 -21.24 0.55 -9.65
N ALA A 58 -21.54 0.23 -10.91
CA ALA A 58 -20.78 -0.77 -11.66
C ALA A 58 -19.46 -0.12 -12.11
N ALA A 59 -18.32 -0.61 -11.65
CA ALA A 59 -17.03 -0.15 -12.13
C ALA A 59 -16.88 -0.49 -13.63
N PRO A 60 -16.04 0.23 -14.40
CA PRO A 60 -15.72 -0.12 -15.79
C PRO A 60 -14.98 -1.46 -15.95
N ALA A 61 -14.33 -1.92 -14.89
CA ALA A 61 -13.58 -3.17 -14.83
C ALA A 61 -13.70 -3.80 -13.44
N ASP A 62 -13.35 -5.08 -13.31
CA ASP A 62 -13.26 -5.75 -12.02
C ASP A 62 -12.07 -5.17 -11.25
N PHE A 63 -12.15 -5.14 -9.93
CA PHE A 63 -11.14 -4.60 -9.05
C PHE A 63 -10.99 -5.46 -7.79
N THR A 64 -9.82 -5.39 -7.16
CA THR A 64 -9.52 -6.04 -5.89
C THR A 64 -9.25 -5.07 -4.75
N MET A 65 -8.97 -3.81 -5.09
CA MET A 65 -8.72 -2.75 -4.14
C MET A 65 -9.22 -1.42 -4.69
N LEU A 66 -9.66 -0.54 -3.79
CA LEU A 66 -10.02 0.83 -4.14
C LEU A 66 -9.60 1.83 -3.06
N GLY A 67 -9.52 3.10 -3.45
CA GLY A 67 -9.43 4.23 -2.53
C GLY A 67 -10.02 5.48 -3.17
N PHE A 68 -10.02 6.58 -2.43
CA PHE A 68 -10.64 7.84 -2.85
C PHE A 68 -9.61 8.96 -2.90
N LEU A 69 -9.79 9.88 -3.87
CA LEU A 69 -8.98 11.08 -4.03
C LEU A 69 -9.88 12.31 -4.18
N TRP A 70 -9.56 13.42 -3.53
CA TRP A 70 -10.31 14.68 -3.61
C TRP A 70 -9.40 15.87 -3.32
N ASN A 71 -9.85 17.11 -3.56
CA ASN A 71 -8.92 18.25 -3.70
C ASN A 71 -9.02 19.34 -2.63
N ASP A 72 -9.95 19.24 -1.69
CA ASP A 72 -10.28 20.35 -0.77
C ASP A 72 -9.72 20.20 0.65
N GLY A 73 -8.95 19.14 0.94
CA GLY A 73 -8.39 18.92 2.27
C GLY A 73 -9.40 18.45 3.32
N SER A 74 -10.69 18.32 2.97
CA SER A 74 -11.73 17.90 3.91
C SER A 74 -11.56 16.44 4.33
N ASP A 75 -12.23 16.05 5.43
CA ASP A 75 -12.44 14.65 5.77
C ASP A 75 -13.90 14.27 5.47
N PRO A 76 -14.18 13.67 4.29
CA PRO A 76 -15.53 13.30 3.89
C PRO A 76 -16.17 12.18 4.75
N ALA A 77 -15.42 11.57 5.67
CA ALA A 77 -15.87 10.44 6.49
C ALA A 77 -16.51 9.33 5.62
N ILE A 78 -15.71 8.79 4.70
CA ILE A 78 -16.15 7.81 3.72
C ILE A 78 -16.29 6.44 4.38
N ALA A 79 -17.32 5.70 4.00
CA ALA A 79 -17.35 4.24 4.15
C ALA A 79 -17.77 3.62 2.82
N VAL A 80 -17.23 2.45 2.50
CA VAL A 80 -17.51 1.71 1.26
C VAL A 80 -18.08 0.33 1.57
N ARG A 81 -18.91 -0.19 0.68
CA ARG A 81 -19.22 -1.61 0.57
C ARG A 81 -19.11 -2.03 -0.89
N VAL A 82 -18.78 -3.29 -1.11
CA VAL A 82 -18.51 -3.84 -2.44
C VAL A 82 -19.34 -5.08 -2.70
N SER A 83 -19.43 -5.47 -3.96
CA SER A 83 -20.17 -6.64 -4.41
C SER A 83 -19.61 -7.16 -5.74
N GLU A 84 -19.62 -8.48 -5.91
CA GLU A 84 -19.27 -9.14 -7.17
C GLU A 84 -20.40 -9.03 -8.21
N ASP A 85 -21.65 -9.17 -7.76
CA ASP A 85 -22.85 -9.33 -8.62
C ASP A 85 -23.80 -8.12 -8.58
N GLY A 86 -23.60 -7.20 -7.63
CA GLY A 86 -24.49 -6.06 -7.38
C GLY A 86 -25.69 -6.39 -6.48
N GLU A 87 -25.83 -7.65 -6.06
CA GLU A 87 -26.95 -8.16 -5.24
C GLU A 87 -26.50 -8.46 -3.81
N VAL A 88 -25.37 -9.16 -3.65
CA VAL A 88 -24.80 -9.54 -2.35
C VAL A 88 -23.70 -8.56 -1.98
N TRP A 89 -23.93 -7.81 -0.90
CA TRP A 89 -23.06 -6.71 -0.49
C TRP A 89 -22.24 -7.06 0.75
N SER A 90 -20.98 -6.63 0.75
CA SER A 90 -20.14 -6.62 1.94
C SER A 90 -20.74 -5.74 3.04
N THR A 91 -20.22 -5.88 4.27
CA THR A 91 -20.47 -4.88 5.31
C THR A 91 -19.83 -3.54 4.94
N TRP A 92 -20.30 -2.45 5.57
CA TRP A 92 -19.72 -1.12 5.40
C TRP A 92 -18.37 -1.02 6.10
N THR A 93 -17.32 -0.76 5.32
CA THR A 93 -15.95 -0.55 5.78
C THR A 93 -15.62 0.94 5.80
N PRO A 94 -15.29 1.53 6.97
CA PRO A 94 -14.78 2.90 7.02
C PRO A 94 -13.50 3.05 6.21
N VAL A 95 -13.38 4.17 5.49
CA VAL A 95 -12.26 4.47 4.61
C VAL A 95 -11.64 5.78 5.09
N PRO A 96 -10.68 5.74 6.04
CA PRO A 96 -10.15 6.95 6.67
C PRO A 96 -9.33 7.75 5.67
N THR A 97 -9.37 9.07 5.83
CA THR A 97 -8.42 9.98 5.20
C THR A 97 -7.01 9.68 5.74
N GLN A 98 -5.96 9.81 4.91
CA GLN A 98 -4.56 9.53 5.32
C GLN A 98 -3.73 10.84 5.46
N PRO A 99 -3.98 11.70 6.46
CA PRO A 99 -3.29 12.99 6.60
C PRO A 99 -1.90 12.92 7.27
N ASP A 100 -1.58 11.79 7.90
CA ASP A 100 -0.51 11.58 8.90
C ASP A 100 0.64 10.68 8.41
N GLY A 101 0.44 10.04 7.26
CA GLY A 101 1.47 9.35 6.49
C GLY A 101 2.16 10.26 5.46
N GLY A 102 3.19 9.72 4.82
CA GLY A 102 3.83 10.31 3.65
C GLY A 102 5.29 10.75 3.83
N PRO A 103 5.93 11.17 2.73
CA PRO A 103 7.35 11.49 2.69
C PRO A 103 7.67 12.75 3.52
N GLU A 104 8.92 12.89 3.92
CA GLU A 104 9.35 14.01 4.77
C GLU A 104 9.06 15.39 4.16
N PRO A 105 8.68 16.40 4.96
CA PRO A 105 8.55 17.78 4.50
C PRO A 105 9.86 18.27 3.88
N GLY A 106 9.80 18.88 2.69
CA GLY A 106 10.99 19.35 1.99
C GLY A 106 11.81 18.25 1.29
N SER A 107 11.42 16.98 1.37
CA SER A 107 12.08 15.91 0.60
C SER A 107 11.76 16.00 -0.90
N GLY A 108 12.66 15.47 -1.73
CA GLY A 108 12.41 15.35 -3.17
C GLY A 108 11.20 14.47 -3.48
N GLU A 109 10.96 13.43 -2.69
CA GLU A 109 9.78 12.57 -2.83
C GLU A 109 8.49 13.35 -2.55
N ARG A 110 8.44 14.13 -1.46
CA ARG A 110 7.28 15.01 -1.17
C ARG A 110 7.01 16.02 -2.28
N ARG A 111 8.06 16.55 -2.94
CA ARG A 111 7.91 17.47 -4.09
C ARG A 111 7.33 16.78 -5.34
N ARG A 112 7.45 15.46 -5.46
CA ARG A 112 6.95 14.68 -6.61
C ARG A 112 5.63 13.98 -6.33
N ALA A 113 5.36 13.66 -5.06
CA ALA A 113 4.09 13.13 -4.62
C ALA A 113 2.95 14.06 -5.04
N SER A 114 1.76 13.50 -5.27
CA SER A 114 0.62 14.24 -5.79
C SER A 114 0.30 15.43 -4.88
N LYS A 115 0.67 16.65 -5.31
CA LYS A 115 0.58 17.85 -4.47
C LYS A 115 -0.85 18.34 -4.27
N SER A 116 -1.82 17.80 -5.00
CA SER A 116 -3.13 18.41 -5.18
C SER A 116 -4.30 17.64 -4.57
N ASN A 117 -4.09 16.41 -4.07
CA ASN A 117 -5.19 15.56 -3.66
C ASN A 117 -5.01 15.11 -2.21
N SER A 118 -6.04 15.31 -1.39
CA SER A 118 -6.32 14.43 -0.26
C SER A 118 -6.58 13.02 -0.77
N VAL A 119 -6.11 12.03 -0.02
CA VAL A 119 -6.22 10.62 -0.39
C VAL A 119 -6.66 9.84 0.84
N SER A 120 -7.51 8.84 0.64
CA SER A 120 -7.88 7.89 1.68
C SER A 120 -6.86 6.77 1.84
N SER A 121 -6.94 5.99 2.91
CA SER A 121 -6.32 4.65 2.92
C SER A 121 -6.97 3.76 1.85
N PRO A 122 -6.21 2.86 1.21
CA PRO A 122 -6.78 1.88 0.30
C PRO A 122 -7.49 0.75 1.06
N VAL A 123 -8.56 0.23 0.47
CA VAL A 123 -9.41 -0.82 1.02
C VAL A 123 -9.45 -2.02 0.09
N TRP A 124 -9.13 -3.19 0.63
CA TRP A 124 -9.31 -4.48 0.00
C TRP A 124 -10.79 -4.76 -0.18
N ALA A 125 -11.15 -5.09 -1.41
CA ALA A 125 -12.51 -5.42 -1.81
C ALA A 125 -12.71 -6.93 -2.02
N GLY A 126 -11.63 -7.72 -2.09
CA GLY A 126 -11.67 -9.00 -2.78
C GLY A 126 -12.02 -8.81 -4.26
N GLU A 127 -12.22 -9.88 -5.02
CA GLU A 127 -12.76 -9.74 -6.38
C GLU A 127 -14.12 -9.03 -6.32
N SER A 128 -14.28 -7.94 -7.04
CA SER A 128 -15.50 -7.12 -7.00
C SER A 128 -15.69 -6.35 -8.29
N ARG A 129 -16.95 -6.04 -8.58
CA ARG A 129 -17.34 -5.25 -9.76
C ARG A 129 -18.20 -4.05 -9.40
N PHE A 130 -18.92 -4.12 -8.29
CA PHE A 130 -19.83 -3.10 -7.85
C PHE A 130 -19.36 -2.51 -6.53
N LEU A 131 -19.62 -1.22 -6.34
CA LEU A 131 -19.42 -0.56 -5.05
C LEU A 131 -20.60 0.35 -4.72
N GLN A 132 -20.73 0.65 -3.42
CA GLN A 132 -21.42 1.83 -2.93
C GLN A 132 -20.55 2.50 -1.90
N TYR A 133 -20.54 3.83 -1.91
CA TYR A 133 -19.94 4.60 -0.83
C TYR A 133 -21.00 5.43 -0.12
N ARG A 134 -20.72 5.74 1.14
CA ARG A 134 -21.45 6.75 1.89
C ARG A 134 -20.47 7.77 2.44
N THR A 135 -20.91 9.01 2.56
CA THR A 135 -20.10 10.11 3.03
C THR A 135 -20.94 11.07 3.87
N ALA A 136 -20.34 11.64 4.92
CA ALA A 136 -21.03 12.59 5.81
C ALA A 136 -20.85 14.05 5.35
N GLN A 137 -19.85 14.34 4.52
CA GLN A 137 -19.55 15.68 4.00
C GLN A 137 -19.32 15.61 2.50
N SER A 138 -19.84 16.57 1.73
CA SER A 138 -19.60 16.59 0.29
C SER A 138 -18.11 16.79 0.00
N ALA A 139 -17.56 15.96 -0.89
CA ALA A 139 -16.24 16.12 -1.47
C ALA A 139 -16.39 16.32 -2.99
N PRO A 140 -16.56 17.56 -3.47
CA PRO A 140 -16.74 17.83 -4.89
C PRO A 140 -15.56 17.34 -5.73
N GLY A 141 -15.84 16.69 -6.86
CA GLY A 141 -14.81 16.16 -7.75
C GLY A 141 -14.03 14.99 -7.14
N MET A 142 -14.57 14.33 -6.11
CA MET A 142 -14.02 13.09 -5.57
C MET A 142 -13.89 12.05 -6.68
N ARG A 143 -12.74 11.40 -6.76
CA ARG A 143 -12.46 10.29 -7.66
C ARG A 143 -12.33 9.01 -6.86
N ILE A 144 -12.76 7.91 -7.48
CA ILE A 144 -12.56 6.56 -6.97
C ILE A 144 -11.46 5.94 -7.82
N HIS A 145 -10.41 5.48 -7.16
CA HIS A 145 -9.25 4.85 -7.78
C HIS A 145 -9.30 3.36 -7.50
N PHE A 146 -9.25 2.56 -8.56
CA PHE A 146 -9.39 1.12 -8.54
C PHE A 146 -8.10 0.45 -8.98
N ILE A 147 -7.79 -0.66 -8.32
CA ILE A 147 -6.65 -1.52 -8.64
C ILE A 147 -7.17 -2.95 -8.75
N ASN A 148 -6.76 -3.67 -9.78
CA ASN A 148 -7.02 -5.08 -9.99
C ASN A 148 -5.71 -5.86 -9.95
N THR A 149 -5.41 -6.47 -8.81
CA THR A 149 -4.18 -7.24 -8.59
C THR A 149 -4.15 -8.56 -9.35
N GLU A 150 -5.30 -9.16 -9.65
CA GLU A 150 -5.38 -10.38 -10.46
C GLU A 150 -5.02 -10.13 -11.92
N ALA A 151 -5.36 -8.95 -12.44
CA ALA A 151 -4.95 -8.51 -13.76
C ALA A 151 -3.43 -8.25 -13.83
N LEU A 152 -2.81 -7.83 -12.72
CA LEU A 152 -1.36 -7.66 -12.59
C LEU A 152 -0.60 -9.00 -12.42
N ALA A 153 -1.26 -10.02 -11.85
CA ALA A 153 -0.65 -11.34 -11.64
C ALA A 153 -0.52 -12.18 -12.92
N LYS A 154 -1.18 -11.79 -14.03
CA LYS A 154 -1.07 -12.48 -15.32
C LYS A 154 0.19 -12.01 -16.06
N PRO A 155 1.16 -12.89 -16.38
CA PRO A 155 2.26 -12.49 -17.23
C PRO A 155 1.72 -12.00 -18.58
N ALA A 156 2.18 -10.82 -19.03
CA ALA A 156 1.93 -10.38 -20.39
C ALA A 156 2.32 -11.52 -21.33
N ALA A 157 1.39 -11.95 -22.21
CA ALA A 157 1.63 -13.04 -23.14
C ALA A 157 2.98 -12.80 -23.85
N SER A 158 3.89 -13.76 -23.72
CA SER A 158 5.23 -13.69 -24.26
C SER A 158 5.18 -13.53 -25.79
N SER A 159 5.54 -12.35 -26.28
CA SER A 159 6.07 -12.25 -27.64
C SER A 159 7.44 -12.94 -27.62
N GLY A 160 7.49 -14.13 -28.21
CA GLY A 160 8.58 -15.08 -28.07
C GLY A 160 9.97 -14.50 -28.34
N PHE A 161 10.89 -14.83 -27.44
CA PHE A 161 12.32 -14.89 -27.74
C PHE A 161 12.82 -16.28 -27.36
N ILE A 162 13.65 -16.79 -28.27
CA ILE A 162 14.16 -18.15 -28.36
C ILE A 162 15.19 -18.34 -27.25
N ASP A 163 15.08 -19.45 -26.52
CA ASP A 163 15.95 -19.83 -25.41
C ASP A 163 17.27 -20.38 -25.97
N GLU A 164 18.38 -19.67 -25.75
CA GLU A 164 19.72 -20.28 -25.72
C GLU A 164 20.39 -19.97 -24.38
N PRO A 165 21.11 -20.93 -23.78
CA PRO A 165 21.64 -20.81 -22.43
C PRO A 165 22.89 -19.92 -22.41
N GLY A 166 22.76 -18.73 -21.83
CA GLY A 166 23.86 -17.80 -21.60
C GLY A 166 24.48 -17.94 -20.21
N ASP A 167 25.80 -18.11 -20.20
CA ASP A 167 26.73 -18.24 -19.07
C ASP A 167 26.65 -17.15 -17.98
N PRO A 168 27.20 -17.42 -16.77
CA PRO A 168 27.19 -16.49 -15.64
C PRO A 168 28.09 -15.27 -15.91
N ILE A 169 27.51 -14.07 -15.75
CA ILE A 169 28.26 -12.81 -15.84
C ILE A 169 29.00 -12.59 -14.52
N ASP A 170 30.31 -12.86 -14.55
CA ASP A 170 31.32 -12.16 -13.75
C ASP A 170 31.38 -10.70 -14.19
N ASP A 171 31.41 -9.77 -13.24
CA ASP A 171 31.61 -8.35 -13.48
C ASP A 171 33.00 -7.94 -12.94
N PRO A 172 34.03 -7.79 -13.80
CA PRO A 172 35.25 -7.10 -13.44
C PRO A 172 35.29 -5.68 -14.05
N ASP A 173 35.54 -4.72 -13.15
CA ASP A 173 36.14 -3.39 -13.32
C ASP A 173 36.02 -2.64 -14.66
N VAL A 174 35.58 -1.37 -14.58
CA VAL A 174 36.10 -0.33 -15.49
C VAL A 174 36.36 0.98 -14.75
N ASP A 175 37.65 1.27 -14.60
CA ASP A 175 38.24 2.61 -14.47
C ASP A 175 37.60 3.62 -15.43
N ALA A 176 37.34 4.84 -14.96
CA ALA A 176 37.14 6.00 -15.83
C ALA A 176 37.85 7.24 -15.27
N PRO A 177 38.36 8.12 -16.15
CA PRO A 177 39.48 9.01 -15.84
C PRO A 177 39.07 10.30 -15.13
N ARG A 178 40.06 10.91 -14.45
CA ARG A 178 40.04 12.28 -13.94
C ARG A 178 39.86 13.30 -15.08
N GLY A 179 38.91 14.21 -14.90
CA GLY A 179 38.72 15.42 -15.69
C GLY A 179 38.05 16.49 -14.81
N GLU A 180 38.52 17.72 -14.96
CA GLU A 180 38.45 18.82 -14.00
C GLU A 180 37.06 19.48 -13.80
N GLU A 181 36.87 19.86 -12.54
CA GLU A 181 36.04 20.90 -11.92
C GLU A 181 35.30 21.94 -12.80
N GLN A 182 34.02 22.17 -12.48
CA GLN A 182 33.45 23.52 -12.37
C GLN A 182 32.25 23.54 -11.39
N ALA A 183 32.35 24.44 -10.41
CA ALA A 183 31.50 24.56 -9.23
C ALA A 183 30.12 25.21 -9.51
N ALA A 184 29.11 24.77 -8.76
CA ALA A 184 27.91 25.57 -8.46
C ALA A 184 27.16 25.07 -7.21
N GLY A 185 27.23 25.87 -6.13
CA GLY A 185 26.18 26.02 -5.10
C GLY A 185 26.12 24.99 -3.97
N GLU A 186 26.86 25.24 -2.89
CA GLU A 186 26.71 24.57 -1.60
C GLU A 186 25.36 24.98 -0.94
N GLU A 187 24.47 24.00 -0.73
CA GLU A 187 23.34 24.10 0.19
C GLU A 187 23.79 23.48 1.52
N GLU A 188 23.90 24.29 2.59
CA GLU A 188 24.37 23.84 3.91
C GLU A 188 23.42 22.77 4.51
N ASP A 189 23.96 21.56 4.68
CA ASP A 189 23.35 20.41 5.36
C ASP A 189 23.27 20.72 6.89
N PRO A 190 22.12 20.53 7.57
CA PRO A 190 22.07 20.67 9.03
C PRO A 190 23.00 19.64 9.70
N PRO A 191 23.56 19.95 10.89
CA PRO A 191 24.68 19.19 11.45
C PRO A 191 24.30 17.73 11.69
N ARG A 192 25.03 16.84 11.00
CA ARG A 192 25.07 15.40 11.29
C ARG A 192 25.58 15.22 12.71
N HIS A 193 24.93 14.34 13.47
CA HIS A 193 25.51 13.84 14.71
C HIS A 193 26.80 13.08 14.32
N PRO A 194 27.96 13.33 14.96
CA PRO A 194 29.20 12.68 14.55
C PRO A 194 29.08 11.18 14.84
N ARG A 195 28.99 10.38 13.77
CA ARG A 195 29.48 9.00 13.80
C ARG A 195 31.00 9.12 13.76
N ASN A 196 31.69 8.44 14.66
CA ASN A 196 33.14 8.29 14.57
C ASN A 196 33.46 7.68 13.19
N GLU A 197 34.25 8.38 12.37
CA GLU A 197 34.54 8.00 10.98
C GLU A 197 35.61 6.88 10.87
N ASP A 198 35.96 6.22 11.98
CA ASP A 198 37.13 5.33 12.07
C ASP A 198 36.81 3.81 12.09
N GLU A 199 35.59 3.38 11.77
CA GLU A 199 35.31 1.95 11.55
C GLU A 199 34.54 1.74 10.25
N ASP A 200 35.23 1.20 9.24
CA ASP A 200 34.64 0.53 8.07
C ASP A 200 33.87 -0.73 8.53
N GLU A 201 32.78 -0.54 9.28
CA GLU A 201 31.89 -1.63 9.65
C GLU A 201 31.14 -2.08 8.38
N LYS A 202 31.57 -3.23 7.85
CA LYS A 202 30.88 -3.91 6.75
C LYS A 202 29.41 -4.08 7.14
N PRO A 203 28.45 -3.77 6.24
CA PRO A 203 27.04 -3.84 6.57
C PRO A 203 26.68 -5.22 7.13
N VAL A 204 26.10 -5.23 8.33
CA VAL A 204 25.71 -6.45 9.04
C VAL A 204 24.74 -7.22 8.14
N LYS A 205 25.17 -8.41 7.68
CA LYS A 205 24.33 -9.24 6.81
C LYS A 205 23.09 -9.70 7.58
N ALA A 206 21.92 -9.59 6.96
CA ALA A 206 20.68 -10.15 7.46
C ALA A 206 20.66 -11.67 7.23
N THR A 207 21.25 -12.44 8.15
CA THR A 207 21.36 -13.91 8.03
C THR A 207 20.49 -14.67 9.02
N GLY A 208 19.72 -13.97 9.87
CA GLY A 208 18.88 -14.55 10.90
C GLY A 208 17.71 -15.38 10.35
N LYS A 209 17.06 -16.16 11.23
CA LYS A 209 15.86 -16.95 10.92
C LYS A 209 14.76 -16.09 10.29
N ILE A 210 14.59 -14.87 10.79
CA ILE A 210 13.62 -13.91 10.27
C ILE A 210 13.95 -13.47 8.84
N ALA A 211 15.23 -13.21 8.53
CA ALA A 211 15.61 -12.83 7.17
C ALA A 211 15.20 -13.89 6.13
N LYS A 212 15.17 -15.17 6.51
CA LYS A 212 14.69 -16.27 5.65
C LYS A 212 13.16 -16.35 5.54
N GLN A 213 12.43 -15.75 6.47
CA GLN A 213 10.96 -15.70 6.49
C GLN A 213 10.41 -14.49 5.75
N VAL A 214 11.21 -13.44 5.52
CA VAL A 214 10.80 -12.28 4.73
C VAL A 214 10.49 -12.70 3.29
N ILE A 215 9.24 -12.49 2.89
CA ILE A 215 8.78 -12.61 1.52
C ILE A 215 9.31 -11.39 0.77
N ALA A 216 10.39 -11.61 0.04
CA ALA A 216 11.04 -10.59 -0.78
C ALA A 216 10.08 -10.03 -1.85
N ARG A 217 10.32 -8.78 -2.27
CA ARG A 217 9.48 -8.09 -3.27
C ARG A 217 9.16 -8.92 -4.50
N LYS A 218 10.19 -9.52 -5.12
CA LYS A 218 10.03 -10.37 -6.32
C LYS A 218 9.06 -11.55 -6.16
N LYS A 219 8.73 -11.95 -4.92
CA LYS A 219 7.77 -13.03 -4.65
C LYS A 219 6.33 -12.53 -4.59
N TRP A 220 6.08 -11.32 -4.09
CA TRP A 220 4.74 -10.75 -3.96
C TRP A 220 4.39 -9.79 -5.11
N ASP A 221 5.38 -9.08 -5.69
CA ASP A 221 5.28 -8.22 -6.87
C ASP A 221 5.63 -9.02 -8.14
N ARG A 222 4.83 -10.05 -8.43
CA ARG A 222 5.13 -11.08 -9.45
C ARG A 222 5.29 -10.52 -10.86
N GLY A 223 4.53 -9.47 -11.21
CA GLY A 223 4.61 -8.79 -12.50
C GLY A 223 5.59 -7.62 -12.55
N ASN A 224 6.31 -7.34 -11.46
CA ASN A 224 7.16 -6.14 -11.30
C ASN A 224 6.36 -4.83 -11.53
N ASP A 225 5.09 -4.85 -11.13
CA ASP A 225 4.10 -3.78 -11.30
C ASP A 225 4.24 -2.70 -10.24
N CYS A 226 4.88 -3.01 -9.11
CA CYS A 226 5.17 -2.06 -8.06
C CYS A 226 6.65 -1.71 -7.91
N LYS A 227 7.45 -1.75 -8.97
CA LYS A 227 8.87 -1.34 -8.91
C LYS A 227 9.03 0.07 -8.30
N PRO A 228 9.94 0.28 -7.32
CA PRO A 228 10.22 1.61 -6.79
C PRO A 228 10.58 2.59 -7.91
N ARG A 229 10.03 3.81 -7.86
CA ARG A 229 10.36 4.87 -8.83
C ARG A 229 11.82 5.29 -8.74
N ARG A 230 12.37 5.25 -7.54
CA ARG A 230 13.75 5.63 -7.21
C ARG A 230 14.26 4.77 -6.07
N LYS A 231 15.58 4.63 -6.00
CA LYS A 231 16.25 4.06 -4.83
C LYS A 231 15.99 4.95 -3.62
N SER A 232 15.59 4.34 -2.50
CA SER A 232 15.41 5.10 -1.26
C SER A 232 16.77 5.59 -0.73
N ARG A 233 16.76 6.83 -0.20
CA ARG A 233 17.84 7.31 0.68
C ARG A 233 17.84 6.48 1.97
N GLU A 234 18.98 6.47 2.63
CA GLU A 234 19.13 5.86 3.95
C GLU A 234 19.04 6.93 5.02
N GLY A 235 18.37 6.58 6.11
CA GLY A 235 18.32 7.35 7.34
C GLY A 235 19.14 6.67 8.42
N ASP A 236 18.67 6.73 9.65
CA ASP A 236 19.29 6.07 10.80
C ASP A 236 18.19 5.47 11.67
N PHE A 237 17.93 4.17 11.54
CA PHE A 237 16.83 3.56 12.29
C PHE A 237 17.20 3.45 13.77
N GLU A 238 16.61 4.30 14.60
CA GLU A 238 16.76 4.26 16.06
C GLU A 238 15.58 3.57 16.75
N GLY A 239 14.60 3.09 15.97
CA GLY A 239 13.43 2.37 16.46
C GLY A 239 12.43 2.00 15.37
N ALA A 240 11.25 1.53 15.78
CA ALA A 240 10.17 1.11 14.90
C ALA A 240 8.83 1.76 15.25
N VAL A 241 8.08 2.15 14.23
CA VAL A 241 6.69 2.61 14.36
C VAL A 241 5.76 1.51 13.83
N VAL A 242 4.86 1.06 14.69
CA VAL A 242 3.85 0.03 14.41
C VAL A 242 2.59 0.69 13.86
N HIS A 243 2.12 0.14 12.74
CA HIS A 243 0.95 0.58 12.01
C HIS A 243 -0.10 -0.53 11.86
N HIS A 244 -1.30 -0.15 11.45
CA HIS A 244 -2.22 -1.04 10.76
C HIS A 244 -2.51 -0.51 9.34
N THR A 245 -3.10 -1.31 8.47
CA THR A 245 -3.44 -0.87 7.09
C THR A 245 -4.90 -0.46 6.94
N VAL A 246 -5.71 -0.54 8.01
CA VAL A 246 -7.15 -0.22 8.04
C VAL A 246 -8.01 -1.10 7.13
N ASN A 247 -7.49 -2.25 6.71
CA ASN A 247 -8.25 -3.19 5.88
C ASN A 247 -9.12 -4.11 6.76
N ALA A 248 -10.18 -4.69 6.20
CA ALA A 248 -10.94 -5.72 6.91
C ALA A 248 -10.04 -6.93 7.24
N ASN A 249 -10.39 -7.67 8.30
CA ASN A 249 -9.60 -8.81 8.79
C ASN A 249 -10.11 -10.16 8.27
N ASP A 250 -10.99 -10.21 7.28
CA ASP A 250 -11.61 -11.43 6.74
C ASP A 250 -10.85 -12.05 5.56
N TYR A 251 -9.81 -11.39 5.05
CA TYR A 251 -8.92 -11.92 4.01
C TYR A 251 -8.27 -13.26 4.39
N SER A 252 -8.03 -14.10 3.40
CA SER A 252 -7.34 -15.38 3.50
C SER A 252 -5.82 -15.21 3.46
N ARG A 253 -5.09 -16.27 3.85
CA ARG A 253 -3.61 -16.29 3.82
C ARG A 253 -3.02 -16.00 2.43
N ASN A 254 -3.71 -16.44 1.38
CA ASN A 254 -3.20 -16.33 0.01
C ASN A 254 -3.41 -14.92 -0.56
N GLU A 255 -4.42 -14.18 -0.07
CA GLU A 255 -4.69 -12.80 -0.49
C GLU A 255 -3.70 -11.79 0.09
N SER A 256 -2.93 -12.14 1.13
CA SER A 256 -1.99 -11.22 1.79
C SER A 256 -0.99 -10.59 0.80
N ALA A 257 -0.48 -11.36 -0.17
CA ALA A 257 0.46 -10.84 -1.16
C ALA A 257 -0.18 -9.83 -2.11
N ASP A 258 -1.41 -10.10 -2.54
CA ASP A 258 -2.14 -9.25 -3.47
C ASP A 258 -2.62 -7.97 -2.76
N MET A 259 -3.02 -8.05 -1.49
CA MET A 259 -3.26 -6.86 -0.66
C MET A 259 -2.02 -5.97 -0.53
N VAL A 260 -0.83 -6.55 -0.30
CA VAL A 260 0.44 -5.79 -0.24
C VAL A 260 0.74 -5.13 -1.60
N LEU A 261 0.54 -5.85 -2.70
CA LEU A 261 0.69 -5.30 -4.05
C LEU A 261 -0.27 -4.13 -4.31
N GLY A 262 -1.55 -4.27 -3.94
CA GLY A 262 -2.55 -3.21 -4.05
C GLY A 262 -2.17 -1.97 -3.24
N ILE A 263 -1.79 -2.13 -1.97
CA ILE A 263 -1.33 -1.01 -1.11
C ILE A 263 -0.12 -0.33 -1.74
N CYS A 264 0.82 -1.10 -2.28
CA CYS A 264 1.99 -0.58 -2.95
C CYS A 264 1.62 0.26 -4.19
N ARG A 265 0.73 -0.26 -5.04
CA ARG A 265 0.22 0.47 -6.22
C ARG A 265 -0.51 1.75 -5.82
N PHE A 266 -1.36 1.68 -4.80
CA PHE A 266 -2.09 2.85 -4.31
C PHE A 266 -1.17 3.94 -3.75
N HIS A 267 -0.21 3.58 -2.90
CA HIS A 267 0.80 4.55 -2.42
C HIS A 267 1.60 5.16 -3.58
N ARG A 268 1.93 4.35 -4.59
CA ARG A 268 2.70 4.79 -5.75
C ARG A 268 1.91 5.72 -6.68
N ASN A 269 0.65 5.41 -6.95
CA ASN A 269 -0.09 6.04 -8.04
C ASN A 269 -1.23 6.93 -7.53
N GLY A 270 -1.88 6.55 -6.44
CA GLY A 270 -2.81 7.40 -5.70
C GLY A 270 -2.07 8.50 -4.93
N ASN A 271 -1.13 8.13 -4.05
CA ASN A 271 -0.40 9.11 -3.24
C ASN A 271 0.78 9.76 -4.01
N GLY A 272 1.25 9.12 -5.08
CA GLY A 272 2.41 9.59 -5.86
C GLY A 272 3.77 9.32 -5.20
N TRP A 273 3.83 8.43 -4.21
CA TRP A 273 5.07 8.13 -3.49
C TRP A 273 6.05 7.34 -4.39
N ASP A 274 7.32 7.32 -4.00
CA ASP A 274 8.34 6.60 -4.76
C ASP A 274 8.16 5.06 -4.61
N ASP A 275 7.57 4.59 -3.51
CA ASP A 275 7.29 3.17 -3.21
C ASP A 275 6.17 3.03 -2.14
N ILE A 276 5.85 1.81 -1.71
CA ILE A 276 5.06 1.55 -0.50
C ILE A 276 5.69 2.26 0.73
N GLY A 277 4.86 2.94 1.53
CA GLY A 277 5.36 3.78 2.62
C GLY A 277 5.94 3.04 3.83
N TYR A 278 5.59 1.77 4.03
CA TYR A 278 6.07 0.93 5.13
C TYR A 278 7.34 0.18 4.73
N ASN A 279 8.26 -0.03 5.67
CA ASN A 279 9.45 -0.86 5.44
C ASN A 279 9.11 -2.34 5.40
N PHE A 280 8.18 -2.78 6.26
CA PHE A 280 7.70 -4.16 6.32
C PHE A 280 6.21 -4.20 6.56
N VAL A 281 5.57 -5.26 6.07
CA VAL A 281 4.16 -5.56 6.34
C VAL A 281 4.07 -6.94 6.97
N VAL A 282 3.35 -7.09 8.08
CA VAL A 282 3.08 -8.35 8.77
C VAL A 282 1.60 -8.66 8.68
N ASP A 283 1.21 -9.81 8.16
CA ASP A 283 -0.20 -10.22 8.14
C ASP A 283 -0.64 -10.91 9.45
N LYS A 284 -1.95 -11.11 9.61
CA LYS A 284 -2.51 -11.80 10.80
C LYS A 284 -2.06 -13.25 10.96
N TYR A 285 -1.45 -13.82 9.92
CA TYR A 285 -0.96 -15.18 9.86
C TYR A 285 0.55 -15.31 10.14
N GLY A 286 1.24 -14.17 10.38
CA GLY A 286 2.66 -14.10 10.65
C GLY A 286 3.55 -14.20 9.40
N GLN A 287 3.05 -13.88 8.20
CA GLN A 287 3.90 -13.66 7.04
C GLN A 287 4.50 -12.25 7.10
N ILE A 288 5.78 -12.14 6.79
CA ILE A 288 6.48 -10.86 6.69
C ILE A 288 6.71 -10.57 5.22
N PHE A 289 6.25 -9.43 4.73
CA PHE A 289 6.50 -8.94 3.39
C PHE A 289 7.52 -7.81 3.46
N GLU A 290 8.55 -7.87 2.61
CA GLU A 290 9.41 -6.72 2.36
C GLU A 290 8.56 -5.62 1.74
N GLY A 291 8.43 -4.48 2.42
CA GLY A 291 7.77 -3.28 1.91
C GLY A 291 8.78 -2.46 1.11
N ARG A 292 9.09 -1.26 1.59
CA ARG A 292 9.96 -0.30 0.91
C ARG A 292 11.30 -0.93 0.55
N ALA A 293 11.64 -0.89 -0.73
CA ALA A 293 12.71 -1.71 -1.28
C ALA A 293 14.09 -1.40 -0.69
N GLY A 294 14.82 -2.47 -0.37
CA GLY A 294 16.20 -2.43 0.11
C GLY A 294 16.48 -3.37 1.28
N GLY A 295 15.53 -4.24 1.63
CA GLY A 295 15.70 -5.31 2.61
C GLY A 295 15.91 -4.85 4.04
N LEU A 296 16.31 -5.81 4.89
CA LEU A 296 16.56 -5.61 6.32
C LEU A 296 17.84 -4.81 6.61
N SER A 297 18.84 -4.88 5.74
CA SER A 297 20.19 -4.35 6.00
C SER A 297 20.33 -2.85 5.79
N ARG A 298 19.35 -2.18 5.18
CA ARG A 298 19.40 -0.75 4.86
C ARG A 298 18.31 0.00 5.60
N SER A 299 18.63 1.18 6.13
CA SER A 299 17.69 2.09 6.80
C SER A 299 16.89 2.89 5.77
N ASN A 300 16.23 2.20 4.83
CA ASN A 300 15.53 2.84 3.71
C ASN A 300 14.41 3.75 4.25
N ILE A 301 14.57 5.07 4.08
CA ILE A 301 13.63 6.06 4.62
C ILE A 301 12.22 5.75 4.10
N GLY A 302 11.25 5.65 5.01
CA GLY A 302 9.85 5.34 4.73
C GLY A 302 8.98 6.55 4.33
N ALA A 303 7.68 6.32 4.24
CA ALA A 303 6.65 7.35 4.10
C ALA A 303 5.43 6.99 4.98
N HIS A 304 5.69 6.44 6.17
CA HIS A 304 4.68 5.90 7.08
C HIS A 304 4.39 6.82 8.28
N ALA A 305 5.35 7.60 8.75
CA ALA A 305 5.21 8.50 9.89
C ALA A 305 5.93 9.80 9.62
N VAL A 306 5.21 10.77 9.03
CA VAL A 306 5.82 12.03 8.59
C VAL A 306 6.55 12.73 9.75
N GLY A 307 7.75 13.24 9.51
CA GLY A 307 8.61 13.82 10.52
C GLY A 307 9.44 12.82 11.32
N PHE A 308 9.26 11.51 11.12
CA PHE A 308 10.02 10.47 11.81
C PHE A 308 10.51 9.35 10.87
N ASN A 309 10.26 9.44 9.56
CA ASN A 309 10.62 8.38 8.61
C ASN A 309 12.14 8.20 8.47
N GLU A 310 12.93 9.26 8.71
CA GLU A 310 14.39 9.19 8.65
C GLU A 310 15.00 8.47 9.85
N GLN A 311 14.26 8.35 10.96
CA GLN A 311 14.76 7.79 12.21
C GLN A 311 14.11 6.45 12.61
N THR A 312 13.12 5.97 11.85
CA THR A 312 12.33 4.80 12.26
C THR A 312 11.98 3.89 11.10
N ALA A 313 11.95 2.58 11.39
CA ALA A 313 11.37 1.59 10.50
C ALA A 313 9.85 1.53 10.67
N GLY A 314 9.10 1.58 9.56
CA GLY A 314 7.66 1.38 9.56
C GLY A 314 7.29 -0.09 9.42
N VAL A 315 6.61 -0.65 10.43
CA VAL A 315 6.08 -2.02 10.38
C VAL A 315 4.56 -1.97 10.42
N ALA A 316 3.91 -2.33 9.30
CA ALA A 316 2.45 -2.30 9.21
C ALA A 316 1.83 -3.67 9.40
N ASN A 317 0.79 -3.74 10.22
CA ASN A 317 -0.02 -4.93 10.40
C ASN A 317 -1.19 -4.91 9.40
N LEU A 318 -1.24 -5.89 8.50
CA LEU A 318 -2.28 -5.97 7.47
C LEU A 318 -3.64 -6.23 8.11
N GLY A 319 -4.56 -5.27 8.01
CA GLY A 319 -5.87 -5.33 8.63
C GLY A 319 -6.21 -4.10 9.47
N THR A 320 -7.23 -4.23 10.32
CA THR A 320 -7.70 -3.19 11.25
C THR A 320 -7.74 -3.74 12.66
N PHE A 321 -7.21 -2.97 13.61
CA PHE A 321 -7.04 -3.45 14.99
C PHE A 321 -7.67 -2.50 16.01
N GLU A 322 -8.79 -1.87 15.64
CA GLU A 322 -9.60 -1.10 16.59
C GLU A 322 -10.37 -1.99 17.56
N LYS A 323 -10.88 -3.12 17.05
CA LYS A 323 -11.75 -4.03 17.80
C LYS A 323 -11.12 -5.42 18.00
N ASP A 324 -10.28 -5.82 17.05
CA ASP A 324 -9.58 -7.09 17.07
C ASP A 324 -8.12 -6.91 17.47
N GLU A 325 -7.60 -7.85 18.25
CA GLU A 325 -6.17 -7.93 18.55
C GLU A 325 -5.39 -8.57 17.41
N GLN A 326 -4.10 -8.24 17.29
CA GLN A 326 -3.20 -9.03 16.46
C GLN A 326 -3.06 -10.43 17.04
N SER A 327 -2.99 -11.43 16.15
CA SER A 327 -2.84 -12.83 16.54
C SER A 327 -1.54 -13.01 17.32
N LYS A 328 -1.55 -13.96 18.27
CA LYS A 328 -0.38 -14.20 19.14
C LYS A 328 0.86 -14.56 18.34
N ASP A 329 0.70 -15.29 17.23
CA ASP A 329 1.82 -15.75 16.42
C ASP A 329 2.32 -14.64 15.50
N ALA A 330 1.42 -13.86 14.88
CA ALA A 330 1.83 -12.66 14.13
C ALA A 330 2.57 -11.65 15.02
N LEU A 331 2.09 -11.42 16.25
CA LEU A 331 2.76 -10.52 17.20
C LEU A 331 4.17 -11.01 17.59
N LYS A 332 4.39 -12.33 17.69
CA LYS A 332 5.72 -12.90 17.93
C LYS A 332 6.62 -12.74 16.71
N THR A 333 6.08 -12.94 15.52
CA THR A 333 6.81 -12.75 14.27
C THR A 333 7.23 -11.29 14.10
N GLU A 334 6.30 -10.34 14.37
CA GLU A 334 6.59 -8.90 14.37
C GLU A 334 7.67 -8.55 15.40
N ALA A 335 7.58 -9.11 16.61
CA ALA A 335 8.59 -8.90 17.64
C ALA A 335 9.99 -9.31 17.17
N ALA A 336 10.11 -10.52 16.62
CA ALA A 336 11.37 -11.06 16.13
C ALA A 336 11.90 -10.28 14.89
N LEU A 337 11.00 -9.73 14.07
CA LEU A 337 11.37 -8.80 13.00
C LEU A 337 12.01 -7.52 13.55
N ILE A 338 11.37 -6.89 14.53
CA ILE A 338 11.90 -5.65 15.11
C ILE A 338 13.19 -5.92 15.90
N GLU A 339 13.31 -7.08 16.56
CA GLU A 339 14.54 -7.53 17.20
C GLU A 339 15.69 -7.66 16.20
N GLU A 340 15.47 -8.31 15.05
CA GLU A 340 16.49 -8.43 14.00
C GLU A 340 16.85 -7.07 13.40
N LEU A 341 15.88 -6.15 13.24
CA LEU A 341 16.17 -4.76 12.86
C LEU A 341 17.02 -4.05 13.93
N GLY A 342 16.70 -4.22 15.21
CA GLY A 342 17.48 -3.66 16.31
C GLY A 342 18.91 -4.17 16.34
N ARG A 343 19.12 -5.46 16.03
CA ARG A 343 20.45 -6.07 15.90
C ARG A 343 21.24 -5.51 14.71
N ILE A 344 20.58 -5.23 13.58
CA ILE A 344 21.23 -4.75 12.35
C ILE A 344 21.54 -3.26 12.44
N HIS A 345 20.64 -2.46 13.02
CA HIS A 345 20.70 -1.00 13.05
C HIS A 345 21.06 -0.42 14.44
N ASP A 346 21.53 -1.29 15.34
CA ASP A 346 21.99 -0.94 16.71
C ASP A 346 20.97 -0.15 17.57
N PHE A 347 19.73 -0.66 17.66
CA PHE A 347 18.73 -0.14 18.61
C PHE A 347 18.14 -1.24 19.49
N LYS A 348 17.79 -0.88 20.73
CA LYS A 348 17.18 -1.80 21.71
C LYS A 348 15.65 -1.70 21.68
N PRO A 349 14.92 -2.73 21.24
CA PRO A 349 13.47 -2.60 21.02
C PRO A 349 12.64 -2.32 22.29
N ASP A 350 13.12 -2.73 23.46
CA ASP A 350 12.40 -2.61 24.73
C ASP A 350 12.79 -1.37 25.57
N ASP A 351 13.52 -0.42 24.97
CA ASP A 351 14.00 0.82 25.61
C ASP A 351 13.17 2.07 25.21
N LYS A 352 13.72 3.24 25.48
CA LYS A 352 13.27 4.57 25.10
C LYS A 352 14.28 5.20 24.14
N VAL A 353 13.77 5.94 23.18
CA VAL A 353 14.58 6.67 22.18
C VAL A 353 14.20 8.16 22.19
N LYS A 354 15.14 9.04 21.82
CA LYS A 354 14.90 10.49 21.66
C LYS A 354 14.97 10.84 20.18
N LEU A 355 13.81 10.97 19.54
CA LEU A 355 13.72 11.31 18.13
C LEU A 355 13.54 12.82 17.92
N VAL A 356 13.98 13.34 16.78
CA VAL A 356 13.76 14.73 16.36
C VAL A 356 12.62 14.76 15.35
N SER A 357 11.54 15.48 15.64
CA SER A 357 10.44 15.64 14.68
C SER A 357 10.88 16.50 13.50
N GLY A 358 10.68 16.01 12.26
CA GLY A 358 10.73 16.81 11.04
C GLY A 358 9.50 17.72 10.85
N GLY A 359 8.47 17.57 11.69
CA GLY A 359 7.18 18.25 11.55
C GLY A 359 6.35 17.68 10.39
N GLY A 360 5.51 18.52 9.79
CA GLY A 360 4.63 18.14 8.68
C GLY A 360 3.15 18.02 9.10
N SER A 361 2.27 18.02 8.10
CA SER A 361 0.83 17.82 8.31
C SER A 361 0.57 16.48 9.01
N GLY A 362 -0.33 16.46 10.00
CA GLY A 362 -0.65 15.24 10.73
C GLY A 362 0.43 14.77 11.72
N ASN A 363 1.57 15.47 11.88
CA ASN A 363 2.52 15.20 12.95
C ASN A 363 2.07 15.86 14.26
N ARG A 364 2.25 15.20 15.41
CA ARG A 364 1.89 15.75 16.74
C ARG A 364 2.86 16.83 17.24
N TYR A 365 4.07 16.85 16.72
CA TYR A 365 5.18 17.64 17.24
C TYR A 365 5.73 18.58 16.16
N PRO A 366 5.99 19.86 16.51
CA PRO A 366 6.57 20.80 15.57
C PRO A 366 7.99 20.38 15.16
N LYS A 367 8.43 20.86 13.99
CA LYS A 367 9.77 20.62 13.46
C LYS A 367 10.85 21.00 14.49
N GLY A 368 11.87 20.15 14.63
CA GLY A 368 13.00 20.32 15.56
C GLY A 368 12.71 19.88 16.99
N LYS A 369 11.48 19.51 17.35
CA LYS A 369 11.16 19.03 18.69
C LYS A 369 11.83 17.68 18.96
N LYS A 370 12.64 17.61 20.01
CA LYS A 370 13.12 16.34 20.58
C LYS A 370 12.00 15.68 21.40
N VAL A 371 11.63 14.46 21.03
CA VAL A 371 10.53 13.70 21.61
C VAL A 371 11.06 12.39 22.17
N LYS A 372 10.77 12.11 23.44
CA LYS A 372 11.12 10.83 24.08
C LYS A 372 9.99 9.82 23.86
N LEU A 373 10.24 8.79 23.07
CA LEU A 373 9.30 7.73 22.73
C LEU A 373 9.78 6.37 23.22
N ASN A 374 8.93 5.33 23.13
CA ASN A 374 9.43 3.96 23.21
C ASN A 374 10.17 3.64 21.91
N THR A 375 11.19 2.80 21.95
CA THR A 375 11.86 2.35 20.71
C THR A 375 10.88 1.66 19.77
N ILE A 376 9.93 0.88 20.31
CA ILE A 376 8.73 0.44 19.59
C ILE A 376 7.54 1.30 20.01
N SER A 377 7.09 2.16 19.10
CA SER A 377 5.95 3.07 19.29
C SER A 377 4.81 2.77 18.32
N GLY A 378 3.58 3.14 18.68
CA GLY A 378 2.48 3.14 17.72
C GLY A 378 2.50 4.41 16.89
N HIS A 379 1.91 4.39 15.69
CA HIS A 379 1.84 5.60 14.85
C HIS A 379 1.21 6.80 15.58
N LYS A 380 0.17 6.58 16.40
CA LYS A 380 -0.46 7.60 17.24
C LYS A 380 0.44 8.27 18.28
N ASP A 381 1.58 7.68 18.61
CA ASP A 381 2.57 8.32 19.50
C ASP A 381 3.33 9.46 18.77
N ALA A 382 3.40 9.38 17.44
CA ALA A 382 4.11 10.30 16.54
C ALA A 382 3.16 11.21 15.73
N GLY A 383 2.04 10.67 15.26
CA GLY A 383 1.07 11.31 14.38
C GLY A 383 -0.32 11.54 15.01
N GLN A 384 -1.11 12.42 14.39
CA GLN A 384 -2.50 12.70 14.74
C GLN A 384 -3.40 11.66 14.07
N THR A 385 -3.47 10.49 14.69
CA THR A 385 -4.09 9.29 14.11
C THR A 385 -4.53 8.31 15.19
N ASP A 386 -5.44 7.41 14.83
CA ASP A 386 -5.82 6.28 15.66
C ASP A 386 -4.96 5.03 15.40
N CYS A 387 -4.22 5.00 14.29
CA CYS A 387 -3.25 3.95 13.94
C CYS A 387 -2.25 3.69 15.10
N PRO A 388 -1.96 2.43 15.49
CA PRO A 388 -2.28 1.16 14.83
C PRO A 388 -3.63 0.55 15.23
N GLY A 389 -4.52 1.36 15.80
CA GLY A 389 -5.80 0.94 16.34
C GLY A 389 -5.73 0.50 17.80
N SER A 390 -6.84 0.67 18.50
CA SER A 390 -6.92 0.61 19.96
C SER A 390 -6.43 -0.72 20.56
N LYS A 391 -6.70 -1.87 19.92
CA LYS A 391 -6.29 -3.19 20.43
C LYS A 391 -4.82 -3.49 20.19
N LEU A 392 -4.33 -3.28 18.97
CA LEU A 392 -2.90 -3.48 18.67
C LEU A 392 -2.03 -2.49 19.45
N TYR A 393 -2.49 -1.25 19.62
CA TYR A 393 -1.83 -0.29 20.50
C TYR A 393 -1.73 -0.80 21.95
N GLY A 394 -2.79 -1.42 22.47
CA GLY A 394 -2.79 -2.10 23.77
C GLY A 394 -1.78 -3.26 23.87
N GLN A 395 -1.42 -3.89 22.75
CA GLN A 395 -0.46 -4.98 22.69
C GLN A 395 1.02 -4.50 22.61
N LEU A 396 1.30 -3.21 22.38
CA LEU A 396 2.68 -2.72 22.21
C LEU A 396 3.61 -3.00 23.40
N LYS A 397 3.08 -3.00 24.63
CA LYS A 397 3.86 -3.38 25.82
C LYS A 397 4.30 -4.85 25.77
N LYS A 398 3.44 -5.72 25.24
CA LYS A 398 3.74 -7.15 25.06
C LYS A 398 4.70 -7.35 23.90
N LEU A 399 4.50 -6.63 22.79
CA LEU A 399 5.41 -6.64 21.64
C LEU A 399 6.85 -6.30 22.06
N ARG A 400 7.05 -5.21 22.81
CA ARG A 400 8.35 -4.83 23.38
C ARG A 400 8.97 -5.88 24.28
N LYS A 401 8.18 -6.66 25.01
CA LYS A 401 8.70 -7.75 25.84
C LYS A 401 9.11 -8.97 25.03
N LEU A 402 8.52 -9.17 23.86
CA LEU A 402 8.84 -10.28 22.97
C LEU A 402 10.06 -9.99 22.10
N ALA A 403 10.33 -8.71 21.79
CA ALA A 403 11.48 -8.26 21.01
C ALA A 403 12.65 -7.93 21.95
N ARG A 404 13.32 -8.94 22.51
CA ARG A 404 14.34 -8.77 23.55
C ARG A 404 15.55 -9.66 23.35
#